data_AF-A0A914Z3M0-F1
#
_entry.id   AF-A0A914Z3M0-F1
#
_cell.length_a   1.000
_cell.length_b   1.000
_cell.length_c   1.000
_cell.angle_alpha   90.00
_cell.angle_beta   90.00
_cell.angle_gamma   90.00
#
_symmetry.space_group_name_H-M   'P 1'
#
loop_
_entity.id
_entity.type
_entity.pdbx_description
1 polymer ?
#
loop_
_entity_poly.entity_id
_entity_poly.type
_entity_poly.pdbx_seq_one_letter_code
_entity_poly.pdbx_strand_id
1 'polypeptide(L)'
;MIRLEPTTCVLLALISISFYYLIQQGITGFSPEYYSLPAPPKLEGLLKPNTKLSKAEHLLEGYVLGPESLVVEKDAIYTGTYDAKIIKIVKGEITNTVLLKPENALKCTGKFEAEPFCGRPLGIRRFDKDRLVVADAYLGIFLVNVEEDKVEHILESDKTEVDGEECSFHNDVEVFDNDTVIFSCSSSRWGRRHAFHILLEQKNDGRVYRYTISTKNLEVIAKGLRFPNGVQLTKDKSSLLISETGMARIHKLSLTDPAAQPKVLIENLPGMPDNIRETPRGTYLVGLAGHRSNDTSALFDRMGPHPWLRQAIIQIIPEQWIISYMPKFQPQYGFVIEFNEQGKIVDSFQDPKGKSVNSISEAVEFDGYIYMGSFKDNYIAKVKRS
;
A
#
# COMPACT_ATOMS: atom_id res chain seq x y z
N MET A 1 -11.57 35.66 37.21
CA MET A 1 -12.06 34.30 37.55
C MET A 1 -13.46 34.16 36.98
N ILE A 2 -13.63 33.39 35.91
CA ILE A 2 -14.96 33.09 35.37
C ILE A 2 -15.55 31.99 36.27
N ARG A 3 -16.55 32.34 37.09
CA ARG A 3 -17.34 31.35 37.84
C ARG A 3 -18.39 30.78 36.89
N LEU A 4 -18.23 29.51 36.53
CA LEU A 4 -19.25 28.76 35.81
C LEU A 4 -20.42 28.46 36.76
N GLU A 5 -21.65 28.50 36.25
CA GLU A 5 -22.80 28.12 37.05
C GLU A 5 -22.76 26.62 37.39
N PRO A 6 -23.29 26.19 38.55
CA PRO A 6 -23.30 24.79 38.97
C PRO A 6 -23.93 23.85 37.92
N THR A 7 -24.95 24.33 37.22
CA THR A 7 -25.62 23.64 36.10
C THR A 7 -24.69 23.42 34.91
N THR A 8 -23.86 24.41 34.55
CA THR A 8 -22.84 24.29 33.51
C THR A 8 -21.76 23.28 33.88
N CYS A 9 -21.31 23.28 35.15
CA CYS A 9 -20.34 22.29 35.63
C CYS A 9 -20.88 20.85 35.58
N VAL A 10 -22.14 20.64 35.97
CA VAL A 10 -22.80 19.33 35.90
C VAL A 10 -22.96 18.88 34.44
N LEU A 11 -23.37 19.78 33.54
CA LEU A 11 -23.50 19.46 32.13
C LEU A 11 -22.16 19.07 31.49
N LEU A 12 -21.09 19.81 31.79
CA LEU A 12 -19.74 19.49 31.33
C LEU A 12 -19.24 18.15 31.89
N ALA A 13 -19.55 17.85 33.16
CA ALA A 13 -19.20 16.57 33.77
C ALA A 13 -19.96 15.41 33.09
N LEU A 14 -21.26 15.56 32.83
CA LEU A 14 -22.06 14.56 32.12
C LEU A 14 -21.58 14.37 30.68
N ILE A 15 -21.28 15.44 29.96
CA ILE A 15 -20.69 15.36 28.60
C ILE A 15 -19.35 14.63 28.66
N SER A 16 -18.49 14.94 29.64
CA SER A 16 -17.18 14.29 29.80
C SER A 16 -17.31 12.80 30.15
N ILE A 17 -18.28 12.43 30.99
CA ILE A 17 -18.57 11.03 31.35
C ILE A 17 -19.16 10.29 30.14
N SER A 18 -20.14 10.86 29.46
CA SER A 18 -20.70 10.27 28.24
C SER A 18 -19.65 10.13 27.14
N PHE A 19 -18.78 11.13 26.99
CA PHE A 19 -17.64 11.08 26.07
C PHE A 19 -16.64 9.98 26.46
N TYR A 20 -16.33 9.86 27.75
CA TYR A 20 -15.49 8.77 28.26
C TYR A 20 -16.12 7.39 27.99
N TYR A 21 -17.41 7.21 28.24
CA TYR A 21 -18.12 5.96 27.94
C TYR A 21 -18.20 5.68 26.44
N LEU A 22 -18.43 6.69 25.60
CA LEU A 22 -18.39 6.57 24.14
C LEU A 22 -16.99 6.14 23.67
N ILE A 23 -15.94 6.65 24.32
CA ILE A 23 -14.56 6.25 24.08
C ILE A 23 -14.29 4.80 24.53
N GLN A 24 -14.93 4.33 25.59
CA GLN A 24 -14.80 2.94 26.03
C GLN A 24 -15.65 1.97 25.19
N GLN A 25 -16.71 2.45 24.54
CA GLN A 25 -17.66 1.68 23.71
C GLN A 25 -17.33 1.69 22.21
N GLY A 26 -16.26 2.38 21.79
CA GLY A 26 -15.92 2.52 20.38
C GLY A 26 -15.57 1.20 19.69
N ILE A 27 -15.27 1.29 18.38
CA ILE A 27 -14.97 0.16 17.49
C ILE A 27 -14.22 -0.95 18.26
N THR A 28 -14.92 -2.06 18.48
CA THR A 28 -14.45 -3.13 19.35
C THR A 28 -13.07 -3.59 18.92
N GLY A 29 -12.11 -3.47 19.84
CA GLY A 29 -10.73 -3.91 19.63
C GLY A 29 -9.77 -2.88 19.05
N PHE A 30 -10.20 -1.69 18.61
CA PHE A 30 -9.25 -0.64 18.20
C PHE A 30 -8.45 -0.14 19.42
N SER A 31 -7.14 -0.36 19.40
CA SER A 31 -6.21 -0.13 20.50
C SER A 31 -4.90 0.49 19.97
N PRO A 32 -4.84 1.82 19.79
CA PRO A 32 -3.72 2.49 19.18
C PRO A 32 -2.47 2.37 20.05
N GLU A 33 -1.36 1.98 19.43
CA GLU A 33 -0.06 1.87 20.09
C GLU A 33 0.73 3.15 19.93
N TYR A 34 1.45 3.53 20.99
CA TYR A 34 2.39 4.65 20.93
C TYR A 34 3.42 4.43 19.83
N TYR A 35 3.74 5.50 19.10
CA TYR A 35 4.87 5.53 18.19
C TYR A 35 5.38 6.96 18.02
N SER A 36 6.61 7.07 17.54
CA SER A 36 7.22 8.34 17.20
C SER A 36 8.10 8.15 15.98
N LEU A 37 7.97 9.06 15.02
CA LEU A 37 8.87 9.16 13.88
C LEU A 37 9.77 10.39 14.08
N PRO A 38 11.03 10.34 13.63
CA PRO A 38 11.83 11.54 13.52
C PRO A 38 11.11 12.56 12.63
N ALA A 39 11.44 13.84 12.80
CA ALA A 39 10.93 14.89 11.93
C ALA A 39 11.18 14.52 10.45
N PRO A 40 10.20 14.71 9.55
CA PRO A 40 10.38 14.47 8.13
C PRO A 40 11.68 15.11 7.60
N PRO A 41 12.45 14.40 6.76
CA PRO A 41 13.72 14.89 6.27
C PRO A 41 13.50 16.15 5.43
N LYS A 42 14.49 17.05 5.43
CA LYS A 42 14.47 18.21 4.55
C LYS A 42 14.61 17.76 3.10
N LEU A 43 13.81 18.34 2.21
CA LEU A 43 13.88 18.10 0.78
C LEU A 43 15.04 18.91 0.17
N GLU A 44 16.26 18.41 0.36
CA GLU A 44 17.52 19.02 -0.11
C GLU A 44 18.36 17.99 -0.89
N GLY A 45 19.40 18.46 -1.59
CA GLY A 45 20.27 17.59 -2.39
C GLY A 45 19.48 16.79 -3.44
N LEU A 46 19.58 15.45 -3.39
CA LEU A 46 18.86 14.53 -4.28
C LEU A 46 17.34 14.49 -4.03
N LEU A 47 16.88 14.99 -2.88
CA LEU A 47 15.46 15.14 -2.57
C LEU A 47 14.93 16.55 -2.85
N LYS A 48 15.77 17.47 -3.35
CA LYS A 48 15.34 18.84 -3.65
C LYS A 48 14.10 18.83 -4.56
N PRO A 49 13.05 19.62 -4.24
CA PRO A 49 11.84 19.68 -5.05
C PRO A 49 12.15 19.93 -6.53
N ASN A 50 11.57 19.08 -7.38
CA ASN A 50 11.66 19.15 -8.83
C ASN A 50 10.29 18.92 -9.45
N THR A 51 10.17 19.04 -10.78
CA THR A 51 8.89 18.89 -11.49
C THR A 51 8.97 17.80 -12.56
N LYS A 52 9.79 16.77 -12.32
CA LYS A 52 9.98 15.68 -13.30
C LYS A 52 8.66 14.96 -13.58
N LEU A 53 7.82 14.77 -12.55
CA LEU A 53 6.53 14.07 -12.69
C LEU A 53 5.38 14.99 -13.14
N SER A 54 5.53 16.31 -13.06
CA SER A 54 4.50 17.26 -13.50
C SER A 54 4.27 17.26 -15.03
N LYS A 55 5.01 16.45 -15.77
CA LYS A 55 4.86 16.21 -17.23
C LYS A 55 4.27 14.84 -17.54
N ALA A 56 3.79 14.11 -16.55
CA ALA A 56 3.20 12.81 -16.77
C ALA A 56 1.98 12.90 -17.68
N GLU A 57 1.93 11.99 -18.65
CA GLU A 57 0.78 11.73 -19.50
C GLU A 57 -0.14 10.74 -18.79
N HIS A 58 -1.44 10.91 -18.93
CA HIS A 58 -2.43 9.98 -18.39
C HIS A 58 -2.88 9.02 -19.48
N LEU A 59 -2.64 7.74 -19.27
CA LEU A 59 -3.13 6.67 -20.14
C LEU A 59 -4.49 6.22 -19.63
N LEU A 60 -5.47 6.15 -20.55
CA LEU A 60 -6.82 5.64 -20.28
C LEU A 60 -7.53 6.31 -19.10
N GLU A 61 -7.42 7.64 -19.01
CA GLU A 61 -8.08 8.44 -17.97
C GLU A 61 -9.60 8.27 -17.99
N GLY A 62 -10.16 7.92 -16.82
CA GLY A 62 -11.57 7.58 -16.63
C GLY A 62 -11.93 6.13 -16.93
N TYR A 63 -11.02 5.34 -17.50
CA TYR A 63 -11.27 3.94 -17.90
C TYR A 63 -10.56 2.91 -17.02
N VAL A 64 -9.42 3.27 -16.43
CA VAL A 64 -8.64 2.38 -15.56
C VAL A 64 -8.75 2.86 -14.12
N LEU A 65 -9.62 2.24 -13.34
CA LEU A 65 -9.93 2.68 -11.98
C LEU A 65 -8.98 2.06 -10.96
N GLY A 66 -8.16 2.88 -10.31
CA GLY A 66 -7.22 2.48 -9.26
C GLY A 66 -6.17 1.45 -9.70
N PRO A 67 -5.40 1.69 -10.78
CA PRO A 67 -4.33 0.78 -11.19
C PRO A 67 -3.18 0.82 -10.19
N GLU A 68 -3.21 -0.06 -9.19
CA GLU A 68 -2.36 0.05 -8.01
C GLU A 68 -0.93 -0.47 -8.26
N SER A 69 -0.80 -1.58 -8.98
CA SER A 69 0.46 -2.20 -9.38
C SER A 69 0.44 -2.54 -10.86
N LEU A 70 1.61 -2.44 -11.51
CA LEU A 70 1.77 -2.57 -12.95
C LEU A 70 2.78 -3.66 -13.29
N VAL A 71 2.50 -4.43 -14.33
CA VAL A 71 3.52 -5.19 -15.07
C VAL A 71 3.60 -4.58 -16.46
N VAL A 72 4.73 -3.94 -16.75
CA VAL A 72 4.99 -3.33 -18.06
C VAL A 72 6.04 -4.15 -18.79
N GLU A 73 5.66 -4.70 -19.94
CA GLU A 73 6.52 -5.56 -20.74
C GLU A 73 6.20 -5.40 -22.23
N LYS A 74 7.25 -5.24 -23.05
CA LYS A 74 7.14 -5.01 -24.50
C LYS A 74 6.19 -3.82 -24.78
N ASP A 75 5.07 -4.07 -25.45
CA ASP A 75 4.03 -3.09 -25.77
C ASP A 75 2.77 -3.26 -24.90
N ALA A 76 2.83 -4.09 -23.86
CA ALA A 76 1.73 -4.41 -22.97
C ALA A 76 1.92 -3.84 -21.56
N ILE A 77 0.80 -3.40 -20.97
CA ILE A 77 0.69 -3.07 -19.55
C ILE A 77 -0.41 -3.95 -18.97
N TYR A 78 -0.10 -4.64 -17.89
CA TYR A 78 -1.07 -5.37 -17.09
C TYR A 78 -1.28 -4.63 -15.77
N THR A 79 -2.52 -4.55 -15.30
CA THR A 79 -2.86 -3.92 -14.01
C THR A 79 -4.14 -4.50 -13.45
N GLY A 80 -4.25 -4.45 -12.13
CA GLY A 80 -5.52 -4.59 -11.42
C GLY A 80 -6.38 -3.33 -11.44
N THR A 81 -7.68 -3.44 -11.21
CA THR A 81 -8.59 -2.31 -11.03
C THR A 81 -9.47 -2.45 -9.78
N TYR A 82 -10.06 -1.33 -9.35
CA TYR A 82 -10.89 -1.23 -8.14
C TYR A 82 -12.13 -2.14 -8.17
N ASP A 83 -12.62 -2.51 -9.36
CA ASP A 83 -13.76 -3.39 -9.59
C ASP A 83 -13.36 -4.85 -9.86
N ALA A 84 -12.22 -5.28 -9.30
CA ALA A 84 -11.74 -6.66 -9.28
C ALA A 84 -11.33 -7.26 -10.63
N LYS A 85 -10.97 -6.41 -11.60
CA LYS A 85 -10.48 -6.88 -12.91
C LYS A 85 -8.96 -6.87 -12.95
N ILE A 86 -8.43 -7.80 -13.72
CA ILE A 86 -7.09 -7.75 -14.30
C ILE A 86 -7.24 -7.39 -15.77
N ILE A 87 -6.63 -6.30 -16.20
CA ILE A 87 -6.71 -5.83 -17.58
C ILE A 87 -5.35 -5.91 -18.25
N LYS A 88 -5.36 -6.16 -19.56
CA LYS A 88 -4.22 -5.99 -20.44
C LYS A 88 -4.47 -4.82 -21.37
N ILE A 89 -3.49 -3.94 -21.45
CA ILE A 89 -3.51 -2.75 -22.30
C ILE A 89 -2.39 -2.90 -23.32
N VAL A 90 -2.71 -2.76 -24.61
CA VAL A 90 -1.73 -2.78 -25.70
C VAL A 90 -1.93 -1.53 -26.53
N LYS A 91 -0.85 -0.77 -26.79
CA LYS A 91 -0.88 0.47 -27.58
C LYS A 91 -1.96 1.48 -27.13
N GLY A 92 -2.23 1.53 -25.83
CA GLY A 92 -3.19 2.46 -25.23
C GLY A 92 -4.64 1.99 -25.27
N GLU A 93 -4.92 0.75 -25.68
CA GLU A 93 -6.26 0.17 -25.69
C GLU A 93 -6.35 -1.04 -24.75
N ILE A 94 -7.46 -1.18 -24.03
CA ILE A 94 -7.72 -2.38 -23.21
C ILE A 94 -8.09 -3.52 -24.17
N THR A 95 -7.22 -4.52 -24.30
CA THR A 95 -7.44 -5.65 -25.22
C THR A 95 -8.07 -6.86 -24.55
N ASN A 96 -7.83 -7.05 -23.25
CA ASN A 96 -8.34 -8.17 -22.48
C ASN A 96 -8.73 -7.71 -21.07
N THR A 97 -9.69 -8.41 -20.48
CA THR A 97 -10.16 -8.18 -19.12
C THR A 97 -10.55 -9.53 -18.53
N VAL A 98 -10.00 -9.84 -17.35
CA VAL A 98 -10.29 -11.05 -16.59
C VAL A 98 -10.81 -10.64 -15.22
N LEU A 99 -11.88 -11.28 -14.75
CA LEU A 99 -12.37 -11.10 -13.38
C LEU A 99 -11.79 -12.20 -12.49
N LEU A 100 -11.29 -11.86 -11.31
CA LEU A 100 -10.79 -12.88 -10.36
C LEU A 100 -11.92 -13.82 -9.88
N LYS A 101 -13.15 -13.29 -9.82
CA LYS A 101 -14.37 -13.99 -9.40
C LYS A 101 -15.49 -13.78 -10.43
N PRO A 102 -15.45 -14.45 -11.59
CA PRO A 102 -16.45 -14.26 -12.64
C PRO A 102 -17.88 -14.58 -12.15
N GLU A 103 -18.03 -15.49 -11.19
CA GLU A 103 -19.32 -15.81 -10.55
C GLU A 103 -19.97 -14.61 -9.85
N ASN A 104 -19.18 -13.59 -9.49
CA ASN A 104 -19.63 -12.41 -8.76
C ASN A 104 -19.84 -11.17 -9.64
N ALA A 105 -19.60 -11.28 -10.96
CA ALA A 105 -19.53 -10.15 -11.89
C ALA A 105 -20.72 -9.17 -11.78
N LEU A 106 -21.95 -9.68 -11.67
CA LEU A 106 -23.17 -8.86 -11.60
C LEU A 106 -23.28 -8.00 -10.32
N LYS A 107 -22.57 -8.38 -9.25
CA LYS A 107 -22.56 -7.67 -7.96
C LYS A 107 -21.38 -6.71 -7.83
N CYS A 108 -20.36 -6.85 -8.69
CA CYS A 108 -19.14 -6.06 -8.66
C CYS A 108 -19.33 -4.71 -9.33
N THR A 109 -19.97 -3.83 -8.57
CA THR A 109 -20.35 -2.47 -8.97
C THR A 109 -19.24 -1.43 -8.77
N GLY A 110 -18.06 -1.84 -8.27
CA GLY A 110 -16.97 -0.91 -7.91
C GLY A 110 -17.29 0.00 -6.71
N LYS A 111 -18.24 -0.39 -5.86
CA LYS A 111 -18.64 0.37 -4.66
C LYS A 111 -17.86 -0.05 -3.41
N PHE A 112 -17.78 0.88 -2.45
CA PHE A 112 -17.20 0.69 -1.11
C PHE A 112 -17.95 -0.33 -0.25
N GLU A 113 -19.02 -1.00 -0.69
CA GLU A 113 -19.58 -2.15 0.04
C GLU A 113 -19.23 -3.48 -0.64
N ALA A 114 -19.06 -3.48 -1.96
CA ALA A 114 -18.90 -4.70 -2.77
C ALA A 114 -17.46 -5.27 -2.86
N GLU A 115 -16.42 -4.42 -2.84
CA GLU A 115 -14.99 -4.77 -2.88
C GLU A 115 -14.53 -6.02 -2.09
N PRO A 116 -14.94 -6.35 -0.84
CA PRO A 116 -14.39 -7.48 -0.10
C PRO A 116 -14.91 -8.80 -0.67
N PHE A 117 -16.12 -8.75 -1.24
CA PHE A 117 -16.74 -9.88 -1.91
C PHE A 117 -16.29 -10.00 -3.38
N CYS A 118 -15.98 -8.87 -4.01
CA CYS A 118 -15.53 -8.82 -5.40
C CYS A 118 -14.05 -9.10 -5.57
N GLY A 119 -13.25 -8.67 -4.59
CA GLY A 119 -11.81 -8.54 -4.68
C GLY A 119 -11.37 -7.10 -4.94
N ARG A 120 -10.09 -6.88 -4.64
CA ARG A 120 -9.31 -5.70 -5.01
C ARG A 120 -7.90 -6.18 -5.33
N PRO A 121 -7.57 -6.42 -6.61
CA PRO A 121 -6.20 -6.70 -7.02
C PRO A 121 -5.30 -5.51 -6.67
N LEU A 122 -4.18 -5.81 -6.02
CA LEU A 122 -3.13 -4.87 -5.65
C LEU A 122 -1.84 -5.33 -6.34
N GLY A 123 -0.86 -5.85 -5.59
CA GLY A 123 0.42 -6.29 -6.14
C GLY A 123 0.27 -7.34 -7.24
N ILE A 124 0.92 -7.09 -8.37
CA ILE A 124 1.00 -8.02 -9.49
C ILE A 124 2.44 -8.24 -9.95
N ARG A 125 2.73 -9.47 -10.40
CA ARG A 125 4.02 -9.82 -11.01
C ARG A 125 3.83 -10.81 -12.15
N ARG A 126 4.78 -10.82 -13.07
CA ARG A 126 4.94 -11.91 -14.02
C ARG A 126 5.40 -13.17 -13.27
N PHE A 127 4.58 -14.22 -13.26
CA PHE A 127 4.88 -15.49 -12.58
C PHE A 127 5.71 -16.40 -13.47
N ASP A 128 5.24 -16.63 -14.70
CA ASP A 128 5.93 -17.38 -15.74
C ASP A 128 5.67 -16.74 -17.10
N LYS A 129 5.96 -17.44 -18.20
CA LYS A 129 5.80 -16.90 -19.56
C LYS A 129 4.37 -16.39 -19.85
N ASP A 130 3.35 -17.04 -19.30
CA ASP A 130 1.96 -16.84 -19.70
C ASP A 130 1.10 -16.28 -18.56
N ARG A 131 1.50 -16.51 -17.31
CA ARG A 131 0.71 -16.17 -16.12
C ARG A 131 1.28 -14.99 -15.33
N LEU A 132 0.37 -14.22 -14.75
CA LEU A 132 0.63 -13.27 -13.69
C LEU A 132 0.34 -13.93 -12.34
N VAL A 133 1.07 -13.56 -11.29
CA VAL A 133 0.62 -13.73 -9.91
C VAL A 133 -0.01 -12.42 -9.44
N VAL A 134 -1.10 -12.52 -8.70
CA VAL A 134 -1.89 -11.39 -8.22
C VAL A 134 -2.18 -11.58 -6.74
N ALA A 135 -1.79 -10.60 -5.92
CA ALA A 135 -2.30 -10.45 -4.57
C ALA A 135 -3.61 -9.66 -4.61
N ASP A 136 -4.69 -10.29 -4.17
CA ASP A 136 -5.96 -9.63 -3.94
C ASP A 136 -6.13 -9.31 -2.46
N ALA A 137 -6.54 -8.07 -2.17
CA ALA A 137 -6.58 -7.55 -0.81
C ALA A 137 -7.53 -8.28 0.14
N TYR A 138 -8.44 -9.11 -0.38
CA TYR A 138 -9.48 -9.81 0.37
C TYR A 138 -9.55 -11.29 0.08
N LEU A 139 -9.19 -11.68 -1.14
CA LEU A 139 -9.44 -13.02 -1.62
C LEU A 139 -8.21 -13.93 -1.49
N GLY A 140 -7.00 -13.37 -1.42
CA GLY A 140 -5.75 -14.11 -1.29
C GLY A 140 -4.88 -14.00 -2.54
N ILE A 141 -4.22 -15.09 -2.94
CA ILE A 141 -3.24 -15.09 -4.05
C ILE A 141 -3.75 -15.91 -5.24
N PHE A 142 -3.66 -15.34 -6.44
CA PHE A 142 -4.11 -15.94 -7.69
C PHE A 142 -2.99 -16.06 -8.71
N LEU A 143 -3.09 -17.06 -9.59
CA LEU A 143 -2.42 -17.07 -10.89
C LEU A 143 -3.44 -16.76 -11.98
N VAL A 144 -3.07 -15.87 -12.90
CA VAL A 144 -3.98 -15.38 -13.95
C VAL A 144 -3.31 -15.47 -15.30
N ASN A 145 -3.91 -16.22 -16.22
CA ASN A 145 -3.59 -16.14 -17.65
C ASN A 145 -4.61 -15.21 -18.32
N VAL A 146 -4.16 -14.00 -18.66
CA VAL A 146 -5.01 -12.95 -19.21
C VAL A 146 -5.40 -13.21 -20.67
N GLU A 147 -4.56 -13.94 -21.42
CA GLU A 147 -4.86 -14.28 -22.83
C GLU A 147 -5.93 -15.35 -22.93
N GLU A 148 -5.91 -16.33 -22.01
CA GLU A 148 -6.82 -17.47 -22.01
C GLU A 148 -8.06 -17.27 -21.13
N ASP A 149 -8.19 -16.12 -20.46
CA ASP A 149 -9.24 -15.85 -19.46
C ASP A 149 -9.31 -16.94 -18.38
N LYS A 150 -8.14 -17.36 -17.86
CA LYS A 150 -8.04 -18.38 -16.82
C LYS A 150 -7.54 -17.80 -15.51
N VAL A 151 -8.25 -18.13 -14.43
CA VAL A 151 -7.91 -17.75 -13.06
C VAL A 151 -7.78 -19.00 -12.21
N GLU A 152 -6.66 -19.11 -11.52
CA GLU A 152 -6.38 -20.17 -10.55
C GLU A 152 -6.18 -19.53 -9.18
N HIS A 153 -6.99 -19.92 -8.21
CA HIS A 153 -6.89 -19.43 -6.84
C HIS A 153 -5.92 -20.33 -6.06
N ILE A 154 -4.68 -19.88 -5.87
CA ILE A 154 -3.61 -20.72 -5.32
C ILE A 154 -3.52 -20.66 -3.79
N LEU A 155 -3.95 -19.55 -3.17
CA LEU A 155 -4.04 -19.43 -1.72
C LEU A 155 -5.24 -18.57 -1.35
N GLU A 156 -6.22 -19.15 -0.66
CA GLU A 156 -7.39 -18.43 -0.15
C GLU A 156 -7.02 -17.59 1.08
N SER A 157 -7.60 -16.40 1.21
CA SER A 157 -7.33 -15.49 2.33
C SER A 157 -7.61 -16.14 3.70
N ASP A 158 -8.70 -16.90 3.82
CA ASP A 158 -9.08 -17.62 5.06
C ASP A 158 -8.14 -18.80 5.40
N LYS A 159 -7.29 -19.21 4.46
CA LYS A 159 -6.21 -20.20 4.66
C LYS A 159 -4.85 -19.56 4.91
N THR A 160 -4.78 -18.23 4.92
CA THR A 160 -3.55 -17.50 5.21
C THR A 160 -3.42 -17.30 6.72
N GLU A 161 -3.20 -18.39 7.46
CA GLU A 161 -3.05 -18.37 8.92
C GLU A 161 -1.79 -19.14 9.32
N VAL A 162 -0.96 -18.54 10.18
CA VAL A 162 0.19 -19.20 10.81
C VAL A 162 0.30 -18.75 12.25
N ASP A 163 0.53 -19.68 13.17
CA ASP A 163 0.61 -19.43 14.62
C ASP A 163 -0.66 -18.76 15.19
N GLY A 164 -1.85 -19.08 14.64
CA GLY A 164 -3.13 -18.52 15.10
C GLY A 164 -3.37 -17.05 14.72
N GLU A 165 -2.55 -16.49 13.82
CA GLU A 165 -2.77 -15.15 13.25
C GLU A 165 -3.03 -15.24 11.74
N GLU A 166 -4.20 -14.76 11.35
CA GLU A 166 -4.67 -14.67 9.98
C GLU A 166 -4.00 -13.51 9.22
N CYS A 167 -4.11 -13.51 7.90
CA CYS A 167 -3.89 -12.34 7.08
C CYS A 167 -5.21 -11.73 6.62
N SER A 168 -5.52 -10.50 7.06
CA SER A 168 -6.73 -9.80 6.65
C SER A 168 -6.54 -8.86 5.47
N PHE A 169 -5.29 -8.58 5.08
CA PHE A 169 -4.97 -7.63 4.03
C PHE A 169 -3.67 -8.01 3.30
N HIS A 170 -3.78 -8.86 2.29
CA HIS A 170 -2.71 -9.14 1.33
C HIS A 170 -2.44 -7.90 0.48
N ASN A 171 -1.18 -7.51 0.31
CA ASN A 171 -0.86 -6.22 -0.31
C ASN A 171 -0.02 -6.39 -1.58
N ASP A 172 1.29 -6.63 -1.45
CA ASP A 172 2.18 -6.84 -2.59
C ASP A 172 2.67 -8.28 -2.65
N VAL A 173 3.09 -8.71 -3.83
CA VAL A 173 3.61 -10.06 -4.10
C VAL A 173 4.86 -10.02 -4.95
N GLU A 174 5.75 -10.97 -4.72
CA GLU A 174 6.98 -11.19 -5.44
C GLU A 174 7.16 -12.67 -5.79
N VAL A 175 7.79 -12.94 -6.93
CA VAL A 175 7.99 -14.30 -7.45
C VAL A 175 9.41 -14.73 -7.14
N PHE A 176 9.56 -15.69 -6.22
CA PHE A 176 10.87 -16.24 -5.89
C PHE A 176 11.34 -17.21 -6.98
N ASP A 177 10.45 -18.11 -7.42
CA ASP A 177 10.65 -19.03 -8.54
C ASP A 177 9.28 -19.51 -9.08
N ASN A 178 9.27 -20.49 -9.98
CA ASN A 178 8.07 -21.02 -10.62
C ASN A 178 7.19 -21.90 -9.70
N ASP A 179 7.48 -21.98 -8.40
CA ASP A 179 6.68 -22.70 -7.40
C ASP A 179 6.52 -21.91 -6.09
N THR A 180 7.31 -20.86 -5.88
CA THR A 180 7.35 -20.11 -4.63
C THR A 180 7.07 -18.62 -4.85
N VAL A 181 6.10 -18.10 -4.09
CA VAL A 181 5.77 -16.67 -4.03
C VAL A 181 6.02 -16.13 -2.62
N ILE A 182 6.38 -14.85 -2.54
CA ILE A 182 6.54 -14.12 -1.29
C ILE A 182 5.56 -12.96 -1.31
N PHE A 183 4.79 -12.75 -0.25
CA PHE A 183 3.80 -11.67 -0.23
C PHE A 183 3.71 -11.01 1.15
N SER A 184 3.33 -9.75 1.16
CA SER A 184 3.08 -8.99 2.39
C SER A 184 1.64 -9.10 2.84
N CYS A 185 1.47 -9.12 4.16
CA CYS A 185 0.21 -8.96 4.83
C CYS A 185 0.25 -7.71 5.71
N SER A 186 -0.50 -6.69 5.32
CA SER A 186 -0.44 -5.37 5.97
C SER A 186 -1.02 -5.34 7.39
N SER A 187 -1.97 -6.23 7.71
CA SER A 187 -2.54 -6.40 9.06
C SER A 187 -3.21 -7.78 9.19
N SER A 188 -3.21 -8.32 10.41
CA SER A 188 -3.94 -9.55 10.74
C SER A 188 -5.38 -9.30 11.21
N ARG A 189 -5.84 -8.04 11.16
CA ARG A 189 -7.11 -7.61 11.75
C ARG A 189 -7.94 -6.72 10.83
N TRP A 190 -7.30 -5.78 10.16
CA TRP A 190 -7.99 -4.78 9.34
C TRP A 190 -7.76 -5.06 7.87
N GLY A 191 -8.85 -5.26 7.13
CA GLY A 191 -8.82 -5.34 5.67
C GLY A 191 -8.53 -4.00 4.99
N ARG A 192 -8.32 -4.01 3.67
CA ARG A 192 -7.91 -2.86 2.86
C ARG A 192 -8.75 -1.59 3.04
N ARG A 193 -10.07 -1.71 3.16
CA ARG A 193 -10.98 -0.59 3.41
C ARG A 193 -10.72 0.14 4.71
N HIS A 194 -10.19 -0.61 5.68
CA HIS A 194 -9.81 -0.13 6.99
C HIS A 194 -8.33 0.25 7.07
N ALA A 195 -7.66 0.51 5.94
CA ALA A 195 -6.24 0.92 5.93
C ALA A 195 -5.96 2.15 6.82
N PHE A 196 -6.94 3.05 6.98
CA PHE A 196 -6.79 4.17 7.91
C PHE A 196 -6.79 3.73 9.38
N HIS A 197 -7.55 2.69 9.73
CA HIS A 197 -7.47 2.06 11.05
C HIS A 197 -6.06 1.50 11.29
N ILE A 198 -5.45 0.84 10.32
CA ILE A 198 -4.06 0.33 10.45
C ILE A 198 -3.09 1.48 10.73
N LEU A 199 -3.16 2.57 9.95
CA LEU A 199 -2.31 3.74 10.11
C LEU A 199 -2.50 4.48 11.44
N LEU A 200 -3.71 4.48 11.98
CA LEU A 200 -4.00 5.08 13.29
C LEU A 200 -3.82 4.13 14.45
N GLU A 201 -3.94 2.82 14.27
CA GLU A 201 -3.75 1.87 15.37
C GLU A 201 -2.27 1.60 15.57
N GLN A 202 -1.51 1.50 14.48
CA GLN A 202 -0.06 1.27 14.50
C GLN A 202 0.32 0.00 15.26
N LYS A 203 -0.54 -1.01 15.22
CA LYS A 203 -0.21 -2.38 15.60
C LYS A 203 0.91 -2.89 14.69
N ASN A 204 1.81 -3.67 15.27
CA ASN A 204 2.90 -4.34 14.57
C ASN A 204 2.52 -5.78 14.17
N ASP A 205 1.27 -5.97 13.75
CA ASP A 205 0.67 -7.26 13.41
C ASP A 205 0.88 -7.64 11.93
N GLY A 206 1.56 -6.80 11.15
CA GLY A 206 1.91 -7.07 9.77
C GLY A 206 3.02 -8.10 9.63
N ARG A 207 2.92 -8.91 8.58
CA ARG A 207 3.78 -10.08 8.32
C ARG A 207 4.17 -10.17 6.84
N VAL A 208 5.19 -10.94 6.54
CA VAL A 208 5.56 -11.36 5.18
C VAL A 208 5.62 -12.88 5.16
N TYR A 209 4.98 -13.46 4.15
CA TYR A 209 4.83 -14.89 3.99
C TYR A 209 5.64 -15.38 2.79
N ARG A 210 6.17 -16.59 2.90
CA ARG A 210 6.64 -17.42 1.79
C ARG A 210 5.66 -18.56 1.60
N TYR A 211 5.20 -18.75 0.37
CA TYR A 211 4.25 -19.80 0.01
C TYR A 211 4.78 -20.65 -1.14
N THR A 212 4.90 -21.95 -0.91
CA THR A 212 5.25 -22.95 -1.93
C THR A 212 3.97 -23.61 -2.44
N ILE A 213 3.66 -23.40 -3.72
CA ILE A 213 2.37 -23.73 -4.33
C ILE A 213 2.16 -25.26 -4.37
N SER A 214 3.17 -26.01 -4.83
CA SER A 214 3.08 -27.47 -4.99
C SER A 214 2.80 -28.21 -3.68
N THR A 215 3.42 -27.77 -2.59
CA THR A 215 3.30 -28.40 -1.26
C THR A 215 2.25 -27.74 -0.38
N LYS A 216 1.73 -26.58 -0.79
CA LYS A 216 0.89 -25.69 0.01
C LYS A 216 1.54 -25.28 1.34
N ASN A 217 2.87 -25.27 1.41
CA ASN A 217 3.60 -24.86 2.60
C ASN A 217 3.58 -23.33 2.72
N LEU A 218 3.06 -22.83 3.84
CA LEU A 218 2.98 -21.41 4.16
C LEU A 218 3.84 -21.11 5.39
N GLU A 219 4.76 -20.15 5.25
CA GLU A 219 5.73 -19.81 6.30
C GLU A 219 5.81 -18.30 6.48
N VAL A 220 5.90 -17.85 7.74
CA VAL A 220 6.15 -16.44 8.07
C VAL A 220 7.66 -16.20 8.07
N ILE A 221 8.14 -15.38 7.13
CA ILE A 221 9.57 -15.02 7.00
C ILE A 221 9.91 -13.65 7.59
N ALA A 222 8.89 -12.81 7.85
CA ALA A 222 9.02 -11.60 8.65
C ALA A 222 7.72 -11.33 9.41
N LYS A 223 7.83 -10.79 10.63
CA LYS A 223 6.68 -10.38 11.46
C LYS A 223 7.04 -9.18 12.31
N GLY A 224 6.05 -8.57 12.97
CA GLY A 224 6.30 -7.41 13.81
C GLY A 224 6.41 -6.11 13.01
N LEU A 225 5.83 -6.07 11.81
CA LEU A 225 5.89 -4.93 10.91
C LEU A 225 4.60 -4.11 11.01
N ARG A 226 4.70 -2.79 10.94
CA ARG A 226 3.57 -1.86 10.98
C ARG A 226 3.18 -1.48 9.56
N PHE A 227 2.16 -2.15 9.03
CA PHE A 227 1.70 -1.98 7.66
C PHE A 227 2.82 -2.25 6.64
N PRO A 228 3.36 -3.50 6.57
CA PRO A 228 4.21 -3.89 5.46
C PRO A 228 3.40 -3.85 4.16
N ASN A 229 4.03 -3.33 3.12
CA ASN A 229 3.39 -3.07 1.84
C ASN A 229 4.26 -3.68 0.73
N GLY A 230 4.96 -2.89 -0.08
CA GLY A 230 5.82 -3.40 -1.16
C GLY A 230 6.83 -4.45 -0.73
N VAL A 231 6.94 -5.53 -1.51
CA VAL A 231 7.99 -6.56 -1.39
C VAL A 231 8.72 -6.70 -2.72
N GLN A 232 10.06 -6.73 -2.68
CA GLN A 232 10.89 -6.79 -3.88
C GLN A 232 12.14 -7.62 -3.60
N LEU A 233 12.37 -8.66 -4.40
CA LEU A 233 13.63 -9.40 -4.32
C LEU A 233 14.76 -8.54 -4.85
N THR A 234 15.92 -8.67 -4.20
CA THR A 234 17.18 -8.23 -4.78
C THR A 234 17.50 -9.04 -6.03
N LYS A 235 18.29 -8.47 -6.95
CA LYS A 235 18.60 -9.07 -8.24
C LYS A 235 19.18 -10.48 -8.16
N ASP A 236 20.01 -10.74 -7.14
CA ASP A 236 20.62 -12.04 -6.88
C ASP A 236 19.72 -12.98 -6.05
N LYS A 237 18.50 -12.54 -5.71
CA LYS A 237 17.51 -13.23 -4.86
C LYS A 237 18.03 -13.60 -3.46
N SER A 238 19.14 -13.01 -3.02
CA SER A 238 19.73 -13.30 -1.71
C SER A 238 18.99 -12.61 -0.57
N SER A 239 18.26 -11.53 -0.88
CA SER A 239 17.54 -10.71 0.10
C SER A 239 16.21 -10.20 -0.45
N LEU A 240 15.30 -9.88 0.48
CA LEU A 240 14.01 -9.24 0.23
C LEU A 240 14.02 -7.81 0.77
N LEU A 241 13.58 -6.84 -0.03
CA LEU A 241 13.26 -5.49 0.40
C LEU A 241 11.78 -5.42 0.81
N ILE A 242 11.49 -4.73 1.91
CA ILE A 242 10.13 -4.61 2.45
C ILE A 242 9.84 -3.15 2.80
N SER A 243 8.85 -2.54 2.17
CA SER A 243 8.32 -1.23 2.59
C SER A 243 7.48 -1.40 3.86
N GLU A 244 7.79 -0.65 4.92
CA GLU A 244 6.93 -0.55 6.11
C GLU A 244 6.27 0.84 6.10
N THR A 245 5.11 0.91 5.45
CA THR A 245 4.34 2.15 5.22
C THR A 245 4.09 2.90 6.52
N GLY A 246 3.68 2.18 7.57
CA GLY A 246 3.31 2.75 8.86
C GLY A 246 4.48 3.43 9.60
N MET A 247 5.72 3.10 9.25
CA MET A 247 6.93 3.62 9.89
C MET A 247 7.85 4.40 8.92
N ALA A 248 7.37 4.70 7.70
CA ALA A 248 8.10 5.47 6.69
C ALA A 248 9.54 4.97 6.45
N ARG A 249 9.73 3.65 6.33
CA ARG A 249 11.05 3.02 6.19
C ARG A 249 11.03 1.80 5.27
N ILE A 250 12.20 1.38 4.81
CA ILE A 250 12.41 0.16 4.02
C ILE A 250 13.36 -0.75 4.79
N HIS A 251 13.02 -2.03 4.87
CA HIS A 251 13.87 -3.08 5.42
C HIS A 251 14.55 -3.89 4.33
N LYS A 252 15.63 -4.56 4.71
CA LYS A 252 16.26 -5.66 3.99
C LYS A 252 16.30 -6.89 4.87
N LEU A 253 15.76 -8.00 4.38
CA LEU A 253 15.78 -9.32 5.00
C LEU A 253 16.67 -10.24 4.18
N SER A 254 17.65 -10.90 4.81
CA SER A 254 18.44 -11.94 4.13
C SER A 254 17.59 -13.21 3.98
N LEU A 255 17.54 -13.78 2.78
CA LEU A 255 16.83 -15.04 2.51
C LEU A 255 17.75 -16.27 2.56
N THR A 256 19.07 -16.04 2.61
CA THR A 256 20.09 -17.10 2.74
C THR A 256 20.30 -17.58 4.18
N ASP A 257 19.78 -16.83 5.16
CA ASP A 257 19.83 -17.16 6.58
C ASP A 257 18.40 -17.25 7.12
N PRO A 258 17.88 -18.47 7.40
CA PRO A 258 16.51 -18.65 7.91
C PRO A 258 16.24 -17.97 9.26
N ALA A 259 17.28 -17.63 10.03
CA ALA A 259 17.13 -16.94 11.31
C ALA A 259 17.20 -15.40 11.16
N ALA A 260 17.50 -14.89 9.96
CA ALA A 260 17.63 -13.46 9.73
C ALA A 260 16.33 -12.73 10.06
N GLN A 261 16.48 -11.56 10.69
CA GLN A 261 15.38 -10.63 10.91
C GLN A 261 15.51 -9.46 9.93
N PRO A 262 14.40 -8.81 9.53
CA PRO A 262 14.44 -7.61 8.72
C PRO A 262 15.29 -6.53 9.41
N LYS A 263 16.23 -5.94 8.67
CA LYS A 263 17.06 -4.82 9.14
C LYS A 263 16.65 -3.57 8.38
N VAL A 264 16.54 -2.45 9.08
CA VAL A 264 16.25 -1.16 8.44
C VAL A 264 17.37 -0.81 7.47
N LEU A 265 17.02 -0.61 6.20
CA LEU A 265 17.93 -0.22 5.12
C LEU A 265 17.83 1.29 4.87
N ILE A 266 16.62 1.83 4.83
CA ILE A 266 16.36 3.26 4.72
C ILE A 266 15.36 3.65 5.80
N GLU A 267 15.71 4.65 6.59
CA GLU A 267 14.84 5.20 7.62
C GLU A 267 14.28 6.57 7.26
N ASN A 268 13.17 6.94 7.90
CA ASN A 268 12.61 8.29 7.89
C ASN A 268 12.43 8.90 6.49
N LEU A 269 11.78 8.17 5.59
CA LEU A 269 11.47 8.63 4.24
C LEU A 269 10.56 9.88 4.26
N PRO A 270 10.64 10.78 3.26
CA PRO A 270 9.79 11.98 3.13
C PRO A 270 8.33 11.68 2.75
N GLY A 271 7.92 10.42 2.87
CA GLY A 271 6.58 9.95 2.60
C GLY A 271 6.42 8.51 3.06
N MET A 272 5.19 8.01 2.97
CA MET A 272 4.85 6.63 3.29
C MET A 272 5.20 5.74 2.09
N PRO A 273 6.20 4.84 2.20
CA PRO A 273 6.59 3.97 1.10
C PRO A 273 5.48 2.96 0.82
N ASP A 274 5.34 2.64 -0.46
CA ASP A 274 4.35 1.71 -0.98
C ASP A 274 5.10 0.59 -1.75
N ASN A 275 4.77 0.31 -3.00
CA ASN A 275 5.44 -0.70 -3.81
C ASN A 275 6.87 -0.32 -4.22
N ILE A 276 7.78 -1.31 -4.20
CA ILE A 276 9.18 -1.21 -4.62
C ILE A 276 9.38 -2.00 -5.91
N ARG A 277 10.00 -1.40 -6.94
CA ARG A 277 10.32 -2.10 -8.19
C ARG A 277 11.78 -1.92 -8.59
N GLU A 278 12.44 -3.02 -8.97
CA GLU A 278 13.80 -2.96 -9.52
C GLU A 278 13.82 -2.22 -10.87
N THR A 279 14.86 -1.44 -11.10
CA THR A 279 15.14 -0.79 -12.39
C THR A 279 16.14 -1.59 -13.21
N PRO A 280 16.20 -1.40 -14.54
CA PRO A 280 17.23 -2.03 -15.38
C PRO A 280 18.69 -1.75 -14.97
N ARG A 281 18.94 -0.74 -14.12
CA ARG A 281 20.27 -0.37 -13.61
C ARG A 281 20.66 -1.10 -12.31
N GLY A 282 19.81 -1.95 -11.75
CA GLY A 282 20.04 -2.59 -10.45
C GLY A 282 19.84 -1.65 -9.25
N THR A 283 19.07 -0.57 -9.45
CA THR A 283 18.52 0.28 -8.39
C THR A 283 17.04 -0.04 -8.20
N TYR A 284 16.37 0.61 -7.25
CA TYR A 284 14.97 0.38 -6.93
C TYR A 284 14.21 1.69 -6.91
N LEU A 285 13.02 1.71 -7.50
CA LEU A 285 12.05 2.79 -7.38
C LEU A 285 11.04 2.44 -6.28
N VAL A 286 10.67 3.42 -5.47
CA VAL A 286 9.58 3.30 -4.49
C VAL A 286 8.62 4.47 -4.63
N GLY A 287 7.33 4.15 -4.79
CA GLY A 287 6.25 5.12 -4.75
C GLY A 287 5.97 5.55 -3.32
N LEU A 288 5.67 6.85 -3.11
CA LEU A 288 5.26 7.35 -1.80
C LEU A 288 3.77 7.73 -1.84
N ALA A 289 2.93 6.92 -1.20
CA ALA A 289 1.48 7.04 -1.18
C ALA A 289 0.96 8.28 -0.43
N GLY A 290 1.75 8.78 0.51
CA GLY A 290 1.46 10.00 1.26
C GLY A 290 2.72 10.79 1.57
N HIS A 291 2.64 12.11 1.43
CA HIS A 291 3.77 12.99 1.67
C HIS A 291 3.93 13.34 3.15
N ARG A 292 5.18 13.38 3.63
CA ARG A 292 5.55 13.87 4.97
C ARG A 292 6.32 15.17 4.82
N SER A 293 5.76 16.28 5.33
CA SER A 293 6.43 17.59 5.41
C SER A 293 6.32 18.23 6.79
N ASN A 294 7.34 19.02 7.14
CA ASN A 294 7.43 19.73 8.41
C ASN A 294 6.45 20.91 8.53
N ASP A 295 6.00 21.49 7.42
CA ASP A 295 5.19 22.70 7.41
C ASP A 295 3.80 22.47 8.01
N THR A 296 3.03 21.47 7.56
CA THR A 296 1.68 21.20 8.08
C THR A 296 1.16 19.77 7.87
N SER A 297 1.81 18.94 7.04
CA SER A 297 1.18 17.73 6.48
C SER A 297 1.38 16.42 7.22
N ALA A 298 2.39 16.34 8.09
CA ALA A 298 2.71 15.13 8.85
C ALA A 298 1.75 14.94 10.04
N LEU A 299 0.43 14.96 9.76
CA LEU A 299 -0.61 14.80 10.77
C LEU A 299 -0.45 13.47 11.52
N PHE A 300 -0.18 12.38 10.80
CA PHE A 300 0.07 11.08 11.41
C PHE A 300 1.25 11.14 12.38
N ASP A 301 2.40 11.67 11.97
CA ASP A 301 3.58 11.82 12.82
C ASP A 301 3.28 12.58 14.13
N ARG A 302 2.53 13.69 14.03
CA ARG A 302 2.15 14.52 15.19
C ARG A 302 1.16 13.80 16.13
N MET A 303 0.28 12.97 15.59
CA MET A 303 -0.69 12.19 16.38
C MET A 303 -0.07 10.92 16.98
N GLY A 304 1.09 10.48 16.50
CA GLY A 304 1.71 9.23 16.94
C GLY A 304 1.93 9.13 18.44
N PRO A 305 2.51 10.15 19.09
CA PRO A 305 2.70 10.18 20.54
C PRO A 305 1.39 10.25 21.36
N HIS A 306 0.23 10.41 20.71
CA HIS A 306 -1.07 10.61 21.35
C HIS A 306 -2.08 9.51 20.97
N PRO A 307 -1.93 8.26 21.47
CA PRO A 307 -2.91 7.19 21.23
C PRO A 307 -4.36 7.57 21.55
N TRP A 308 -4.59 8.29 22.64
CA TRP A 308 -5.92 8.75 23.05
C TRP A 308 -6.59 9.64 21.99
N LEU A 309 -5.81 10.45 21.27
CA LEU A 309 -6.32 11.34 20.22
C LEU A 309 -6.75 10.52 19.01
N ARG A 310 -5.93 9.54 18.62
CA ARG A 310 -6.25 8.61 17.51
C ARG A 310 -7.48 7.76 17.84
N GLN A 311 -7.61 7.31 19.08
CA GLN A 311 -8.81 6.65 19.60
C GLN A 311 -10.04 7.54 19.44
N ALA A 312 -9.98 8.80 19.89
CA ALA A 312 -11.09 9.73 19.78
C ALA A 312 -11.48 10.02 18.32
N ILE A 313 -10.50 10.19 17.43
CA ILE A 313 -10.73 10.45 15.99
C ILE A 313 -11.57 9.31 15.38
N ILE A 314 -11.18 8.06 15.58
CA ILE A 314 -11.85 6.93 14.93
C ILE A 314 -13.26 6.67 15.48
N GLN A 315 -13.54 7.14 16.70
CA GLN A 315 -14.83 6.96 17.36
C GLN A 315 -15.83 8.07 17.03
N ILE A 316 -15.32 9.29 16.80
CA ILE A 316 -16.16 10.46 16.54
C ILE A 316 -16.41 10.64 15.05
N ILE A 317 -15.40 10.37 14.21
CA ILE A 317 -15.46 10.62 12.79
C ILE A 317 -15.75 9.30 12.06
N PRO A 318 -16.90 9.16 11.39
CA PRO A 318 -17.19 7.98 10.59
C PRO A 318 -16.09 7.74 9.55
N GLU A 319 -15.61 6.50 9.42
CA GLU A 319 -14.51 6.17 8.50
C GLU A 319 -14.78 6.62 7.07
N GLN A 320 -16.02 6.46 6.58
CA GLN A 320 -16.42 6.91 5.25
C GLN A 320 -16.21 8.42 5.04
N TRP A 321 -16.33 9.23 6.10
CA TRP A 321 -16.05 10.67 6.04
C TRP A 321 -14.54 10.91 6.01
N ILE A 322 -13.77 10.16 6.80
CA ILE A 322 -12.31 10.23 6.76
C ILE A 322 -11.84 9.93 5.33
N ILE A 323 -12.26 8.81 4.74
CA ILE A 323 -11.88 8.41 3.38
C ILE A 323 -12.31 9.46 2.34
N SER A 324 -13.52 10.02 2.46
CA SER A 324 -14.05 10.98 1.47
C SER A 324 -13.46 12.39 1.56
N TYR A 325 -13.07 12.83 2.76
CA TYR A 325 -12.67 14.22 3.01
C TYR A 325 -11.19 14.39 3.33
N MET A 326 -10.54 13.43 3.99
CA MET A 326 -9.12 13.54 4.35
C MET A 326 -8.21 13.78 3.12
N PRO A 327 -8.43 13.16 1.94
CA PRO A 327 -7.62 13.48 0.76
C PRO A 327 -7.68 14.94 0.32
N LYS A 328 -8.73 15.69 0.71
CA LYS A 328 -8.85 17.14 0.41
C LYS A 328 -8.00 18.01 1.33
N PHE A 329 -7.60 17.48 2.49
CA PHE A 329 -6.82 18.19 3.51
C PHE A 329 -5.35 17.76 3.53
N GLN A 330 -5.01 16.64 2.89
CA GLN A 330 -3.62 16.25 2.69
C GLN A 330 -3.02 17.03 1.50
N PRO A 331 -1.75 17.47 1.59
CA PRO A 331 -1.10 18.08 0.45
C PRO A 331 -0.97 17.06 -0.66
N GLN A 332 -1.43 17.45 -1.84
CA GLN A 332 -1.22 16.67 -3.04
C GLN A 332 0.25 16.74 -3.42
N TYR A 333 0.89 15.58 -3.51
CA TYR A 333 2.29 15.47 -3.88
C TYR A 333 2.51 14.14 -4.60
N GLY A 334 3.09 14.20 -5.79
CA GLY A 334 3.63 13.02 -6.47
C GLY A 334 5.08 12.84 -6.08
N PHE A 335 5.47 11.71 -5.53
CA PHE A 335 6.84 11.49 -5.07
C PHE A 335 7.26 10.04 -5.30
N VAL A 336 8.32 9.87 -6.09
CA VAL A 336 9.04 8.61 -6.27
C VAL A 336 10.49 8.81 -5.89
N ILE A 337 11.06 7.86 -5.16
CA ILE A 337 12.49 7.83 -4.81
C ILE A 337 13.15 6.68 -5.54
N GLU A 338 14.35 6.93 -6.08
CA GLU A 338 15.24 5.88 -6.56
C GLU A 338 16.38 5.68 -5.55
N PHE A 339 16.65 4.44 -5.16
CA PHE A 339 17.73 4.09 -4.24
C PHE A 339 18.51 2.85 -4.70
N ASN A 340 19.75 2.70 -4.24
CA ASN A 340 20.60 1.56 -4.58
C ASN A 340 20.52 0.43 -3.53
N GLU A 341 21.21 -0.69 -3.76
CA GLU A 341 21.21 -1.85 -2.85
C GLU A 341 21.69 -1.57 -1.41
N GLN A 342 22.40 -0.45 -1.19
CA GLN A 342 22.87 -0.01 0.12
C GLN A 342 21.89 0.98 0.80
N GLY A 343 20.72 1.23 0.20
CA GLY A 343 19.75 2.18 0.73
C GLY A 343 20.07 3.64 0.47
N LYS A 344 21.09 3.94 -0.35
CA LYS A 344 21.43 5.32 -0.69
C LYS A 344 20.48 5.81 -1.78
N ILE A 345 19.80 6.91 -1.51
CA ILE A 345 19.00 7.64 -2.50
C ILE A 345 19.92 8.13 -3.61
N VAL A 346 19.55 7.86 -4.86
CA VAL A 346 20.33 8.24 -6.06
C VAL A 346 19.58 9.20 -6.97
N ASP A 347 18.24 9.23 -6.93
CA ASP A 347 17.42 10.20 -7.64
C ASP A 347 16.05 10.37 -6.95
N SER A 348 15.33 11.43 -7.30
CA SER A 348 13.93 11.60 -6.97
C SER A 348 13.14 12.23 -8.11
N PHE A 349 11.89 11.80 -8.25
CA PHE A 349 10.94 12.30 -9.24
C PHE A 349 9.74 12.86 -8.49
N GLN A 350 9.42 14.12 -8.75
CA GLN A 350 8.45 14.84 -7.94
C GLN A 350 7.45 15.60 -8.80
N ASP A 351 6.22 15.70 -8.28
CA ASP A 351 5.21 16.67 -8.65
C ASP A 351 4.73 17.38 -7.37
N PRO A 352 5.37 18.49 -6.96
CA PRO A 352 5.12 19.14 -5.68
C PRO A 352 3.73 19.76 -5.55
N LYS A 353 2.99 19.90 -6.66
CA LYS A 353 1.61 20.38 -6.65
C LYS A 353 0.61 19.22 -6.74
N GLY A 354 1.08 17.99 -6.95
CA GLY A 354 0.29 16.80 -7.15
C GLY A 354 -0.80 16.91 -8.22
N LYS A 355 -0.57 17.73 -9.25
CA LYS A 355 -1.57 18.03 -10.29
C LYS A 355 -1.61 16.95 -11.37
N SER A 356 -0.45 16.43 -11.75
CA SER A 356 -0.31 15.37 -12.75
C SER A 356 -0.33 14.01 -12.08
N VAL A 357 0.33 13.86 -10.93
CA VAL A 357 0.32 12.60 -10.17
C VAL A 357 0.35 12.88 -8.68
N ASN A 358 -0.34 12.05 -7.91
CA ASN A 358 -0.34 12.10 -6.46
C ASN A 358 -0.58 10.69 -5.90
N SER A 359 -0.23 10.44 -4.63
CA SER A 359 -0.46 9.13 -3.98
C SER A 359 -0.02 7.92 -4.82
N ILE A 360 1.22 7.99 -5.31
CA ILE A 360 1.81 6.97 -6.18
C ILE A 360 2.03 5.70 -5.36
N SER A 361 1.35 4.62 -5.72
CA SER A 361 1.52 3.31 -5.08
C SER A 361 2.71 2.56 -5.66
N GLU A 362 2.96 2.67 -6.96
CA GLU A 362 4.06 1.99 -7.63
C GLU A 362 4.69 2.89 -8.70
N ALA A 363 5.99 2.75 -8.91
CA ALA A 363 6.68 3.29 -10.07
C ALA A 363 7.57 2.21 -10.69
N VAL A 364 7.35 1.89 -11.96
CA VAL A 364 8.14 0.91 -12.72
C VAL A 364 8.79 1.59 -13.91
N GLU A 365 10.07 1.29 -14.12
CA GLU A 365 10.79 1.78 -15.28
C GLU A 365 10.76 0.75 -16.42
N PHE A 366 10.33 1.20 -17.59
CA PHE A 366 10.35 0.39 -18.80
C PHE A 366 10.57 1.27 -20.03
N ASP A 367 11.50 0.85 -20.91
CA ASP A 367 11.80 1.50 -22.20
C ASP A 367 12.02 3.03 -22.13
N GLY A 368 12.76 3.49 -21.12
CA GLY A 368 13.07 4.93 -20.92
C GLY A 368 11.93 5.77 -20.34
N TYR A 369 10.83 5.14 -19.94
CA TYR A 369 9.71 5.78 -19.24
C TYR A 369 9.57 5.23 -17.82
N ILE A 370 9.00 6.05 -16.94
CA ILE A 370 8.49 5.64 -15.65
C ILE A 370 6.97 5.60 -15.76
N TYR A 371 6.41 4.41 -15.53
CA TYR A 371 4.97 4.19 -15.41
C TYR A 371 4.63 4.17 -13.92
N MET A 372 3.52 4.81 -13.56
CA MET A 372 3.12 4.98 -12.17
C MET A 372 1.69 4.50 -11.97
N GLY A 373 1.53 3.67 -10.94
CA GLY A 373 0.25 3.21 -10.42
C GLY A 373 -0.24 4.09 -9.27
N SER A 374 -1.54 4.00 -9.00
CA SER A 374 -2.21 4.63 -7.88
C SER A 374 -3.40 3.78 -7.46
N PHE A 375 -3.56 3.57 -6.15
CA PHE A 375 -4.69 2.81 -5.60
C PHE A 375 -6.03 3.55 -5.72
N LYS A 376 -6.04 4.84 -6.13
CA LYS A 376 -7.25 5.69 -6.15
C LYS A 376 -7.46 6.49 -7.44
N ASP A 377 -6.42 6.77 -8.22
CA ASP A 377 -6.58 7.54 -9.46
C ASP A 377 -7.26 6.70 -10.54
N ASN A 378 -7.78 7.34 -11.57
CA ASN A 378 -8.53 6.69 -12.65
C ASN A 378 -7.76 6.64 -13.97
N TYR A 379 -6.43 6.61 -13.90
CA TYR A 379 -5.50 6.55 -15.02
C TYR A 379 -4.21 5.83 -14.62
N ILE A 380 -3.43 5.39 -15.61
CA ILE A 380 -2.02 5.05 -15.42
C ILE A 380 -1.20 6.26 -15.84
N ALA A 381 -0.29 6.73 -15.00
CA ALA A 381 0.57 7.84 -15.36
C ALA A 381 1.87 7.34 -16.01
N LYS A 382 2.34 8.07 -17.03
CA LYS A 382 3.56 7.75 -17.76
C LYS A 382 4.39 9.02 -17.95
N VAL A 383 5.68 8.98 -17.66
CA VAL A 383 6.58 10.11 -17.92
C VAL A 383 7.92 9.64 -18.46
N LYS A 384 8.56 10.45 -19.31
CA LYS A 384 9.95 10.18 -19.70
C LYS A 384 10.84 10.21 -18.47
N ARG A 385 11.76 9.27 -18.38
CA ARG A 385 12.73 9.22 -17.29
C ARG A 385 13.71 10.42 -17.33
N SER A 386 14.13 10.82 -18.54
CA SER A 386 15.15 11.85 -18.80
C SER A 386 14.56 13.26 -18.91
#